data_AF-A0A7W0WUX4-F1
#
_entry.id   AF-A0A7W0WUX4-F1
#
_cell.length_a   1.000
_cell.length_b   1.000
_cell.length_c   1.000
_cell.angle_alpha   90.00
_cell.angle_beta   90.00
_cell.angle_gamma   90.00
#
_symmetry.space_group_name_H-M   'P 1'
#
loop_
_entity.id
_entity.type
_entity.pdbx_description
1 polymer ?
#
loop_
_entity_poly.entity_id
_entity_poly.type
_entity_poly.pdbx_seq_one_letter_code
_entity_poly.pdbx_strand_id
1 'polypeptide(L)'
;VQLVQQYLPEMQRRTPPHMLEQLGAVVNRFMQAQPEINLAKWGHSVDATSHRAGFVVCGDLEVAARMVSAEPVVVGGPQVKDKIKELVLYSISEEFFTVRAQMGLTIAG
;
A
#
# COMPACT_ATOMS: atom_id res chain seq x y z
N VAL A 1 14.24 -9.29 -3.05
CA VAL A 1 13.26 -8.71 -4.00
C VAL A 1 14.02 -7.99 -5.10
N GLN A 2 13.82 -8.35 -6.36
CA GLN A 2 14.59 -7.82 -7.52
C GLN A 2 14.53 -6.29 -7.62
N LEU A 3 13.37 -5.70 -7.31
CA LEU A 3 13.16 -4.25 -7.29
C LEU A 3 14.02 -3.54 -6.23
N VAL A 4 14.14 -4.10 -5.02
CA VAL A 4 14.99 -3.52 -3.96
C VAL A 4 16.45 -3.50 -4.40
N GLN A 5 16.94 -4.58 -5.01
CA GLN A 5 18.31 -4.62 -5.52
C GLN A 5 18.56 -3.61 -6.64
N GLN A 6 17.56 -3.35 -7.49
CA GLN A 6 17.66 -2.35 -8.55
C GLN A 6 17.85 -0.93 -8.00
N TYR A 7 17.15 -0.56 -6.93
CA TYR A 7 17.23 0.80 -6.36
C TYR A 7 18.25 0.96 -5.23
N LEU A 8 18.82 -0.13 -4.72
CA LEU A 8 19.77 -0.13 -3.61
C LEU A 8 20.95 0.83 -3.80
N PRO A 9 21.61 0.93 -4.98
CA PRO A 9 22.72 1.86 -5.17
C PRO A 9 22.31 3.33 -5.04
N GLU A 10 21.15 3.71 -5.57
CA GLU A 10 20.63 5.07 -5.44
C GLU A 10 20.22 5.39 -4.01
N MET A 11 19.62 4.43 -3.30
CA MET A 11 19.30 4.58 -1.88
C MET A 11 20.56 4.78 -1.06
N GLN A 12 21.61 3.97 -1.28
CA GLN A 12 22.89 4.10 -0.58
C GLN A 12 23.57 5.44 -0.85
N ARG A 13 23.53 5.93 -2.10
CA ARG A 13 24.12 7.23 -2.47
C ARG A 13 23.44 8.40 -1.78
N ARG A 14 22.14 8.32 -1.53
CA ARG A 14 21.32 9.41 -0.97
C ARG A 14 21.13 9.32 0.54
N THR A 15 21.55 8.22 1.17
CA THR A 15 21.38 8.02 2.61
C THR A 15 22.71 8.27 3.33
N PRO A 16 22.80 9.28 4.21
CA PRO A 16 23.97 9.49 5.03
C PRO A 16 24.30 8.26 5.90
N PRO A 17 25.59 7.96 6.16
CA PRO A 17 25.99 6.78 6.93
C PRO A 17 25.32 6.67 8.31
N HIS A 18 25.22 7.79 9.03
CA HIS A 18 24.58 7.82 10.36
C HIS A 18 23.09 7.43 10.33
N MET A 19 22.37 7.73 9.24
CA MET A 19 20.96 7.34 9.10
C MET A 19 20.82 5.85 8.83
N LEU A 20 21.76 5.25 8.07
CA LEU A 20 21.77 3.79 7.86
C LEU A 20 22.05 3.03 9.15
N GLU A 21 22.96 3.54 9.99
CA GLU A 21 23.24 2.96 11.31
C GLU A 21 22.01 3.02 12.22
N GLN A 22 21.34 4.18 12.28
CA GLN A 22 20.10 4.36 13.04
C GLN A 22 18.98 3.44 12.54
N LEU A 23 18.81 3.32 11.22
CA LEU A 23 17.85 2.41 10.61
C LEU A 23 18.15 0.95 11.00
N GLY A 24 19.42 0.54 10.93
CA GLY A 24 19.85 -0.79 11.35
C GLY A 24 19.52 -1.09 12.82
N ALA A 25 19.72 -0.13 13.72
CA ALA A 25 19.36 -0.27 15.13
C ALA A 25 17.84 -0.48 15.33
N VAL A 26 17.01 0.29 14.64
CA VAL A 26 15.55 0.16 14.71
C VAL A 26 15.07 -1.17 14.11
N VAL A 27 15.61 -1.58 12.97
CA VAL A 27 15.29 -2.87 12.33
C VAL A 27 15.66 -4.03 13.26
N ASN A 28 16.85 -4.01 13.87
CA ASN A 28 17.26 -5.05 14.80
C ASN A 28 16.32 -5.14 16.01
N ARG A 29 15.95 -3.99 16.59
CA ARG A 29 14.98 -3.95 17.70
C ARG A 29 13.61 -4.51 17.30
N PHE A 30 13.16 -4.19 16.09
CA PHE A 30 11.90 -4.71 15.55
C PHE A 30 11.93 -6.23 15.37
N MET A 31 13.01 -6.76 14.77
CA MET A 31 13.23 -8.20 14.60
C MET A 31 13.32 -8.95 15.95
N GLN A 32 13.88 -8.32 16.98
CA GLN A 32 13.95 -8.89 18.32
C GLN A 32 12.61 -8.88 19.05
N ALA A 33 11.80 -7.83 18.85
CA ALA A 33 10.51 -7.68 19.50
C ALA A 33 9.44 -8.62 18.91
N GLN A 34 9.59 -9.03 17.65
CA GLN A 34 8.61 -9.86 16.96
C GLN A 34 9.29 -11.06 16.27
N PRO A 35 9.20 -12.27 16.85
CA PRO A 35 9.87 -13.47 16.32
C PRO A 35 9.37 -13.89 14.93
N GLU A 36 8.11 -13.59 14.61
CA GLU A 36 7.49 -13.87 13.32
C GLU A 36 6.96 -12.59 12.68
N ILE A 37 7.72 -12.05 11.72
CA ILE A 37 7.32 -10.87 10.94
C ILE A 37 6.74 -11.35 9.61
N ASN A 38 5.43 -11.20 9.45
CA ASN A 38 4.77 -11.51 8.18
C ASN A 38 4.82 -10.30 7.22
N LEU A 39 5.96 -10.16 6.53
CA LEU A 39 6.17 -9.10 5.54
C LEU A 39 5.21 -9.19 4.35
N ALA A 40 4.74 -10.39 4.00
CA ALA A 40 3.77 -10.57 2.91
C ALA A 40 2.42 -9.94 3.27
N LYS A 41 1.90 -10.21 4.48
CA LYS A 41 0.67 -9.60 4.98
C LYS A 41 0.79 -8.07 5.05
N TRP A 42 1.93 -7.57 5.53
CA TRP A 42 2.19 -6.13 5.55
C TRP A 42 2.17 -5.53 4.14
N GLY A 43 2.89 -6.13 3.19
CA GLY A 43 2.89 -5.70 1.79
C GLY A 43 1.49 -5.67 1.18
N HIS A 44 0.70 -6.73 1.38
CA HIS A 44 -0.68 -6.77 0.88
C HIS A 44 -1.56 -5.68 1.51
N SER A 45 -1.31 -5.32 2.77
CA SER A 45 -2.04 -4.24 3.46
C SER A 45 -1.66 -2.86 2.92
N VAL A 46 -0.38 -2.67 2.55
CA VAL A 46 0.11 -1.45 1.89
C VAL A 46 -0.53 -1.30 0.50
N ASP A 47 -0.58 -2.38 -0.28
CA ASP A 47 -1.23 -2.38 -1.60
C ASP A 47 -2.72 -2.04 -1.48
N ALA A 48 -3.44 -2.73 -0.57
CA ALA A 48 -4.87 -2.47 -0.34
C ALA A 48 -5.14 -1.01 0.07
N THR A 49 -4.30 -0.44 0.93
CA THR A 49 -4.39 0.98 1.31
C THR A 49 -4.17 1.90 0.11
N SER A 50 -3.22 1.57 -0.75
CA SER A 50 -2.93 2.34 -1.97
C SER A 50 -4.10 2.30 -2.96
N HIS A 51 -4.74 1.14 -3.13
CA HIS A 51 -5.96 1.00 -3.95
C HIS A 51 -7.09 1.86 -3.42
N ARG A 52 -7.34 1.82 -2.10
CA ARG A 52 -8.35 2.65 -1.43
C ARG A 52 -8.07 4.13 -1.62
N ALA A 53 -6.83 4.57 -1.43
CA ALA A 53 -6.43 5.97 -1.61
C ALA A 53 -6.65 6.44 -3.06
N GLY A 54 -6.24 5.64 -4.05
CA GLY A 54 -6.48 5.94 -5.46
C GLY A 54 -7.97 6.04 -5.78
N PHE A 55 -8.77 5.12 -5.24
CA PHE A 55 -10.22 5.13 -5.44
C PHE A 55 -10.92 6.31 -4.77
N VAL A 56 -10.50 6.66 -3.55
CA VAL A 56 -11.00 7.85 -2.85
C VAL A 56 -10.78 9.10 -3.68
N VAL A 57 -9.65 9.24 -4.38
CA VAL A 57 -9.36 10.41 -5.21
C VAL A 57 -10.15 10.37 -6.52
N CYS A 58 -10.13 9.25 -7.25
CA CYS A 58 -10.80 9.19 -8.55
C CYS A 58 -12.33 9.17 -8.45
N GLY A 59 -12.90 8.60 -7.38
CA GLY A 59 -14.34 8.53 -7.14
C GLY A 59 -15.12 7.64 -8.10
N ASP A 60 -14.45 6.93 -8.99
CA ASP A 60 -15.05 6.06 -10.00
C ASP A 60 -14.57 4.62 -9.78
N LEU A 61 -15.52 3.75 -9.43
CA LEU A 61 -15.24 2.36 -9.11
C LEU A 61 -14.79 1.55 -10.32
N GLU A 62 -15.31 1.87 -11.52
CA GLU A 62 -14.93 1.18 -12.75
C GLU A 62 -13.47 1.52 -13.11
N VAL A 63 -13.11 2.80 -13.01
CA VAL A 63 -11.73 3.26 -13.24
C VAL A 63 -10.78 2.64 -12.21
N ALA A 64 -11.14 2.65 -10.92
CA ALA A 64 -10.32 2.05 -9.88
C ALA A 64 -10.13 0.54 -10.09
N ALA A 65 -11.20 -0.20 -10.39
CA ALA A 65 -11.14 -1.63 -10.67
C ALA A 65 -10.28 -1.94 -11.90
N ARG A 66 -10.36 -1.11 -12.96
CA ARG A 66 -9.53 -1.24 -14.15
C ARG A 66 -8.04 -1.06 -13.84
N MET A 67 -7.69 -0.05 -13.04
CA MET A 67 -6.30 0.20 -12.64
C MET A 67 -5.73 -0.95 -11.81
N VAL A 68 -6.49 -1.43 -10.81
CA VAL A 68 -6.08 -2.56 -9.97
C VAL A 68 -5.95 -3.86 -10.77
N SER A 69 -6.79 -4.06 -11.77
CA SER A 69 -6.73 -5.23 -12.66
C SER A 69 -5.50 -5.23 -13.57
N ALA A 70 -4.93 -4.05 -13.86
CA ALA A 70 -3.75 -3.91 -14.69
C ALA A 70 -2.43 -4.13 -13.92
N GLU A 71 -2.50 -4.31 -12.59
CA GLU A 71 -1.31 -4.56 -11.79
C GLU A 71 -0.69 -5.93 -12.09
N PRO A 72 0.66 -6.03 -12.05
CA PRO A 72 1.33 -7.33 -12.14
C PRO A 72 0.85 -8.29 -11.06
N VAL A 73 0.55 -9.54 -11.45
CA VAL A 73 0.22 -10.60 -10.49
C VAL A 73 1.50 -11.05 -9.79
N VAL A 74 1.54 -10.89 -8.47
CA VAL A 74 2.65 -11.33 -7.64
C VAL A 74 2.39 -12.76 -7.17
N VAL A 75 3.38 -13.64 -7.31
CA VAL A 75 3.30 -15.03 -6.82
C VAL A 75 3.08 -15.02 -5.31
N GLY A 76 2.04 -15.72 -4.84
CA GLY A 76 1.65 -15.75 -3.42
C GLY A 76 0.89 -14.51 -2.94
N GLY A 77 0.58 -13.57 -3.85
CA GLY A 77 -0.22 -12.38 -3.57
C GLY A 77 -1.74 -12.57 -3.76
N PRO A 78 -2.54 -11.56 -3.38
CA PRO A 78 -3.99 -11.56 -3.61
C PRO A 78 -4.33 -11.64 -5.09
N GLN A 79 -5.36 -12.41 -5.42
CA GLN A 79 -5.88 -12.50 -6.77
C GLN A 79 -6.61 -11.21 -7.14
N VAL A 80 -6.61 -10.85 -8.43
CA VAL A 80 -7.30 -9.65 -8.94
C VAL A 80 -8.77 -9.61 -8.49
N LYS A 81 -9.47 -10.74 -8.54
CA LYS A 81 -10.85 -10.86 -8.08
C LYS A 81 -11.02 -10.44 -6.62
N ASP A 82 -10.09 -10.79 -5.75
CA ASP A 82 -10.18 -10.46 -4.33
C ASP A 82 -9.84 -8.99 -4.08
N LYS A 83 -8.88 -8.43 -4.82
CA LYS A 83 -8.62 -6.98 -4.80
C LYS A 83 -9.85 -6.16 -5.24
N ILE A 84 -10.56 -6.59 -6.29
CA ILE A 84 -11.79 -5.91 -6.74
C ILE A 84 -12.91 -6.04 -5.70
N LYS A 85 -13.09 -7.21 -5.08
CA LYS A 85 -14.08 -7.37 -4.00
C LYS A 85 -13.82 -6.39 -2.84
N GLU A 86 -12.55 -6.22 -2.45
CA GLU A 86 -12.15 -5.25 -1.42
C GLU A 86 -12.50 -3.81 -1.82
N LEU A 87 -12.28 -3.42 -3.08
CA LEU A 87 -12.69 -2.11 -3.58
C LEU A 87 -14.21 -1.90 -3.53
N VAL A 88 -14.99 -2.91 -3.92
CA VAL A 88 -16.46 -2.86 -3.86
C VAL A 88 -16.97 -2.77 -2.42
N LEU A 89 -16.38 -3.54 -1.50
CA LEU A 89 -16.72 -3.44 -0.08
C LEU A 89 -16.38 -2.07 0.49
N TYR A 90 -15.23 -1.52 0.10
CA TYR A 90 -14.83 -0.20 0.54
C TYR A 90 -15.69 0.92 -0.06
N SER A 91 -16.20 0.79 -1.30
CA SER A 91 -17.02 1.83 -1.95
C SER A 91 -18.33 2.14 -1.23
N ILE A 92 -18.80 1.20 -0.40
CA ILE A 92 -20.03 1.33 0.38
C ILE A 92 -19.76 1.51 1.88
N SER A 93 -18.50 1.68 2.29
CA SER A 93 -18.12 1.80 3.70
C SER A 93 -18.18 3.25 4.18
N GLU A 94 -18.44 3.42 5.48
CA GLU A 94 -18.47 4.75 6.11
C GLU A 94 -17.11 5.47 6.00
N GLU A 95 -16.02 4.72 6.06
CA GLU A 95 -14.66 5.26 5.94
C GLU A 95 -14.42 5.87 4.56
N PHE A 96 -14.92 5.27 3.48
CA PHE A 96 -14.79 5.84 2.13
C PHE A 96 -15.49 7.20 2.04
N PHE A 97 -16.74 7.28 2.51
CA PHE A 97 -17.50 8.54 2.51
C PHE A 97 -16.87 9.58 3.43
N THR A 98 -16.40 9.19 4.61
CA THR A 98 -15.76 10.07 5.59
C THR A 98 -14.50 10.70 5.03
N VAL A 99 -13.60 9.90 4.44
CA VAL A 99 -12.34 10.42 3.88
C VAL A 99 -12.63 11.36 2.69
N ARG A 100 -13.58 11.01 1.82
CA ARG A 100 -13.98 11.90 0.71
C ARG A 100 -14.57 13.21 1.20
N ALA A 101 -15.38 13.19 2.25
CA ALA A 101 -15.95 14.39 2.85
C ALA A 101 -14.86 15.28 3.48
N GLN A 102 -13.94 14.69 4.24
CA GLN A 102 -12.81 15.40 4.84
C GLN A 102 -11.89 16.05 3.78
N MET A 103 -11.76 15.44 2.61
CA MET A 103 -10.98 16.00 1.50
C MET A 103 -11.77 16.94 0.58
N GLY A 104 -13.05 17.23 0.88
CA GLY A 104 -13.89 18.09 0.04
C GLY A 104 -14.20 17.50 -1.34
N LEU A 105 -14.14 16.17 -1.48
CA LEU A 105 -14.42 15.44 -2.73
C LEU A 105 -15.88 15.02 -2.86
N THR A 106 -16.72 15.38 -1.90
CA THR A 106 -18.17 15.18 -1.97
C THR A 106 -18.81 16.33 -2.74
N ILE A 107 -19.69 16.01 -3.68
CA ILE A 107 -20.55 17.03 -4.30
C ILE A 107 -21.43 17.58 -3.16
N ALA A 108 -21.38 18.88 -2.91
CA ALA A 108 -22.31 19.53 -2.00
C ALA A 108 -23.72 19.26 -2.52
N GLY A 109 -24.53 18.55 -1.74
CA GLY A 109 -25.97 18.47 -1.96
C GLY A 109 -26.63 19.82 -1.77
#